data_AF-A0A2V6HN90-F1
#
_entry.id   AF-A0A2V6HN90-F1
#
_cell.length_a   1.000
_cell.length_b   1.000
_cell.length_c   1.000
_cell.angle_alpha   90.00
_cell.angle_beta   90.00
_cell.angle_gamma   90.00
#
_symmetry.space_group_name_H-M   'P 1'
#
loop_
_entity.id
_entity.type
_entity.pdbx_description
1 polymer ?
#
loop_
_entity_poly.entity_id
_entity_poly.type
_entity_poly.pdbx_seq_one_letter_code
_entity_poly.pdbx_strand_id
1 'polypeptide(L)'
;MKRSSSSNSAAAKDRQAEIQQIIEILHKWGIHTLGQLVALDKDQLGARLGPEAIRMWERANGESDRPLRLIRPPESFEESFEFENEIETAEPLLFMLRRFLEQLTLRLGGIYLVAKELTLRITFTNKQQYERWFKIPQPTNDVDLLFRMLQTHLENFKSEHPIVAVALSAQPIKPAREQFGLFETTLR
;
A
#
# COMPACT_ATOMS: atom_id res chain seq x y z
N MET A 1 -11.20 0.89 -5.31
CA MET A 1 -10.17 1.86 -5.74
C MET A 1 -8.92 1.12 -6.25
N LYS A 2 -8.89 0.74 -7.54
CA LYS A 2 -7.71 0.18 -8.24
C LYS A 2 -7.74 0.66 -9.69
N ARG A 3 -7.42 1.93 -9.96
CA ARG A 3 -7.36 2.47 -11.34
C ARG A 3 -6.23 3.47 -11.61
N SER A 4 -5.29 3.71 -10.67
CA SER A 4 -4.23 4.71 -10.85
C SER A 4 -2.85 4.15 -11.20
N SER A 5 -2.61 2.83 -11.12
CA SER A 5 -1.31 2.24 -11.48
C SER A 5 -1.18 1.88 -12.97
N SER A 6 -2.29 1.54 -13.64
CA SER A 6 -2.23 1.11 -15.05
C SER A 6 -2.08 2.27 -16.03
N SER A 7 -2.57 3.47 -15.69
CA SER A 7 -2.45 4.66 -16.55
C SER A 7 -1.03 5.20 -16.62
N ASN A 8 -0.28 5.13 -15.52
CA ASN A 8 1.10 5.63 -15.44
C ASN A 8 2.09 4.72 -16.19
N SER A 9 1.79 3.42 -16.30
CA SER A 9 2.58 2.43 -17.04
C SER A 9 2.48 2.63 -18.57
N ALA A 10 1.29 2.93 -19.09
CA ALA A 10 1.08 3.15 -20.53
C ALA A 10 1.77 4.44 -21.01
N ALA A 11 1.55 5.55 -20.30
CA ALA A 11 2.19 6.83 -20.60
C ALA A 11 3.74 6.77 -20.48
N ALA A 12 4.27 5.94 -19.57
CA ALA A 12 5.71 5.71 -19.46
C ALA A 12 6.29 4.95 -20.66
N LYS A 13 5.56 3.99 -21.22
CA LYS A 13 5.96 3.23 -22.42
C LYS A 13 5.95 4.10 -23.66
N ASP A 14 4.91 4.91 -23.84
CA ASP A 14 4.80 5.83 -24.99
C ASP A 14 5.94 6.85 -24.98
N ARG A 15 6.26 7.39 -23.80
CA ARG A 15 7.41 8.29 -23.61
C ARG A 15 8.75 7.61 -23.88
N GLN A 16 8.93 6.36 -23.46
CA GLN A 16 10.17 5.60 -23.75
C GLN A 16 10.36 5.38 -25.24
N ALA A 17 9.29 5.10 -26.00
CA ALA A 17 9.36 4.96 -27.45
C ALA A 17 9.75 6.27 -28.15
N GLU A 18 9.18 7.40 -27.72
CA GLU A 18 9.52 8.74 -28.22
C GLU A 18 11.00 9.08 -27.96
N ILE A 19 11.49 8.80 -26.75
CA ILE A 19 12.89 8.98 -26.37
C ILE A 19 13.82 8.14 -27.26
N GLN A 20 13.46 6.87 -27.51
CA GLN A 20 14.26 5.98 -28.34
C GLN A 20 14.38 6.50 -29.77
N GLN A 21 13.28 6.99 -30.34
CA GLN A 21 13.26 7.60 -31.67
C GLN A 21 14.14 8.85 -31.75
N ILE A 22 14.10 9.70 -30.72
CA ILE A 22 14.96 10.91 -30.63
C ILE A 22 16.44 10.51 -30.60
N ILE A 23 16.82 9.50 -29.82
CA ILE A 23 18.21 9.00 -29.74
C ILE A 23 18.68 8.47 -31.10
N GLU A 24 17.85 7.73 -31.82
CA GLU A 24 18.18 7.25 -33.17
C GLU A 24 18.44 8.41 -34.15
N ILE A 25 17.65 9.48 -34.07
CA ILE A 25 17.85 10.66 -34.91
C ILE A 25 19.15 11.39 -34.52
N LEU A 26 19.42 11.55 -33.23
CA LEU A 26 20.67 12.16 -32.75
C LEU A 26 21.91 11.37 -33.18
N HIS A 27 21.84 10.03 -33.14
CA HIS A 27 22.90 9.16 -33.66
C HIS A 27 23.12 9.35 -35.16
N LYS A 28 22.05 9.52 -35.95
CA LYS A 28 22.15 9.84 -37.39
C LYS A 28 22.77 11.22 -37.64
N TRP A 29 22.69 12.14 -36.68
CA TRP A 29 23.37 13.44 -36.72
C TRP A 29 24.80 13.42 -36.18
N GLY A 30 25.31 12.25 -35.77
CA GLY A 30 26.66 12.07 -35.23
C GLY A 30 26.81 12.46 -33.76
N ILE A 31 25.70 12.63 -33.04
CA ILE A 31 25.68 13.02 -31.63
C ILE A 31 25.59 11.74 -30.80
N HIS A 32 26.67 11.44 -30.09
CA HIS A 32 26.80 10.22 -29.28
C HIS A 32 27.10 10.52 -27.80
N THR A 33 27.31 11.79 -27.45
CA THR A 33 27.68 12.20 -26.08
C THR A 33 26.81 13.36 -25.59
N LEU A 34 26.65 13.47 -24.27
CA LEU A 34 25.91 14.57 -23.65
C LEU A 34 26.54 15.94 -23.96
N GLY A 35 27.88 16.01 -24.03
CA GLY A 35 28.59 17.24 -24.40
C GLY A 35 28.27 17.71 -25.83
N GLN A 36 28.15 16.77 -26.78
CA GLN A 36 27.72 17.09 -28.15
C GLN A 36 26.26 17.54 -28.22
N LEU A 37 25.40 16.98 -27.38
CA LEU A 37 24.00 17.40 -27.28
C LEU A 37 23.87 18.83 -26.72
N VAL A 38 24.61 19.16 -25.66
CA VAL A 38 24.60 20.49 -25.03
C VAL A 38 25.24 21.55 -25.93
N ALA A 39 26.16 21.15 -26.81
CA ALA A 39 26.75 22.05 -27.82
C ALA A 39 25.75 22.50 -28.90
N LEU A 40 24.59 21.84 -29.03
CA LEU A 40 23.52 22.29 -29.91
C LEU A 40 22.71 23.43 -29.31
N ASP A 41 22.20 24.29 -30.19
CA ASP A 41 21.24 25.33 -29.82
C ASP A 41 19.90 24.72 -29.38
N LYS A 42 19.43 25.14 -28.19
CA LYS A 42 18.22 24.62 -27.52
C LYS A 42 16.96 24.84 -28.37
N ASP A 43 16.83 26.00 -29.02
CA ASP A 43 15.65 26.36 -29.80
C ASP A 43 15.60 25.57 -31.11
N GLN A 44 16.75 25.39 -31.78
CA GLN A 44 16.84 24.56 -32.98
C GLN A 44 16.58 23.07 -32.70
N LEU A 45 17.04 22.57 -31.56
CA LEU A 45 16.78 21.20 -31.12
C LEU A 45 15.29 20.99 -30.85
N GLY A 46 14.66 21.92 -30.13
CA GLY A 46 13.22 21.90 -29.83
C GLY A 46 12.34 21.99 -31.07
N ALA A 47 12.71 22.83 -32.05
CA ALA A 47 11.97 22.97 -33.30
C ALA A 47 11.97 21.68 -34.15
N ARG A 48 13.01 20.86 -34.05
CA ARG A 48 13.18 19.65 -34.88
C ARG A 48 12.70 18.37 -34.21
N LEU A 49 12.90 18.24 -32.90
CA LEU A 49 12.67 17.00 -32.15
C LEU A 49 11.61 17.15 -31.06
N GLY A 50 11.03 18.34 -30.91
CA GLY A 50 9.94 18.60 -30.00
C GLY A 50 10.36 18.75 -28.53
N PRO A 51 9.38 18.75 -27.61
CA PRO A 51 9.58 19.14 -26.23
C PRO A 51 10.34 18.12 -25.37
N GLU A 52 10.33 16.83 -25.72
CA GLU A 52 11.18 15.85 -25.01
C GLU A 52 12.67 16.09 -25.26
N ALA A 53 13.07 16.53 -26.46
CA ALA A 53 14.47 16.84 -26.75
C ALA A 53 14.97 18.06 -25.95
N ILE A 54 14.11 19.06 -25.74
CA ILE A 54 14.41 20.19 -24.83
C ILE A 54 14.62 19.67 -23.41
N ARG A 55 13.73 18.79 -22.91
CA ARG A 55 13.87 18.18 -21.58
C ARG A 55 15.16 17.37 -21.43
N MET A 56 15.61 16.69 -22.49
CA MET A 56 16.90 15.99 -22.48
C MET A 56 18.09 16.96 -22.41
N TRP A 57 18.02 18.06 -23.18
CA TRP A 57 19.04 19.11 -23.16
C TRP A 57 19.14 19.77 -21.78
N GLU A 58 18.00 20.13 -21.16
CA GLU A 58 17.97 20.71 -19.80
C GLU A 58 18.54 19.75 -18.75
N ARG A 59 18.26 18.45 -18.86
CA ARG A 59 18.85 17.42 -18.00
C ARG A 59 20.35 17.29 -18.22
N ALA A 60 20.81 17.35 -19.46
CA ALA A 60 22.23 17.27 -19.80
C ALA A 60 23.01 18.52 -19.35
N ASN A 61 22.37 19.70 -19.34
CA ASN A 61 22.95 20.95 -18.88
C ASN A 61 22.83 21.17 -17.35
N GLY A 62 22.23 20.22 -16.62
CA GLY A 62 22.01 20.36 -15.17
C GLY A 62 20.91 21.35 -14.76
N GLU A 63 20.12 21.85 -15.72
CA GLU A 63 18.97 22.76 -15.50
C GLU A 63 17.68 22.00 -15.13
N SER A 64 17.77 20.70 -14.90
CA SER A 64 16.60 19.89 -14.52
C SER A 64 16.27 20.06 -13.04
N ASP A 65 15.25 20.85 -12.75
CA ASP A 65 14.65 20.87 -11.41
C ASP A 65 13.79 19.62 -11.18
N ARG A 66 14.25 18.76 -10.25
CA ARG A 66 13.50 17.58 -9.79
C ARG A 66 13.38 17.64 -8.27
N PRO A 67 12.43 18.43 -7.74
CA PRO A 67 12.26 18.54 -6.31
C PRO A 67 11.94 17.17 -5.71
N LEU A 68 12.56 16.87 -4.57
CA LEU A 68 12.26 15.66 -3.81
C LEU A 68 10.82 15.74 -3.33
N ARG A 69 9.95 14.89 -3.89
CA ARG A 69 8.60 14.71 -3.35
C ARG A 69 8.68 13.76 -2.17
N LEU A 70 8.52 14.32 -0.97
CA LEU A 70 8.34 13.54 0.25
C LEU A 70 6.99 12.81 0.17
N ILE A 71 7.04 11.55 -0.26
CA ILE A 71 5.88 10.66 -0.23
C ILE A 71 5.84 10.06 1.18
N ARG A 72 4.72 10.24 1.88
CA ARG A 72 4.43 9.43 3.07
C ARG A 72 3.83 8.11 2.58
N PRO A 73 4.49 6.96 2.80
CA PRO A 73 3.89 5.69 2.46
C PRO A 73 2.55 5.55 3.19
N PRO A 74 1.53 4.93 2.56
CA PRO A 74 0.27 4.67 3.23
C PRO A 74 0.55 3.82 4.48
N GLU A 75 -0.03 4.24 5.60
CA GLU A 75 0.16 3.55 6.87
C GLU A 75 -0.49 2.16 6.81
N SER A 76 0.30 1.11 7.01
CA SER A 76 -0.17 -0.26 7.11
C SER A 76 -0.46 -0.60 8.58
N PHE A 77 -1.66 -1.12 8.83
CA PHE A 77 -2.07 -1.62 10.13
C PHE A 77 -1.95 -3.14 10.12
N GLU A 78 -0.74 -3.62 10.35
CA GLU A 78 -0.42 -5.04 10.42
C GLU A 78 0.51 -5.27 11.60
N GLU A 79 0.22 -6.32 12.37
CA GLU A 79 1.06 -6.81 13.44
C GLU A 79 1.32 -8.29 13.18
N SER A 80 2.57 -8.72 13.37
CA SER A 80 2.98 -10.11 13.18
C SER A 80 3.93 -10.56 14.28
N PHE A 81 4.00 -11.88 14.47
CA PHE A 81 4.87 -12.50 15.45
C PHE A 81 5.25 -13.90 14.97
N GLU A 82 6.54 -14.20 15.08
CA GLU A 82 7.10 -15.52 14.86
C GLU A 82 7.40 -16.13 16.23
N PHE A 83 6.89 -17.34 16.47
CA PHE A 83 7.07 -18.03 17.72
C PHE A 83 8.46 -18.69 17.75
N GLU A 84 9.13 -18.59 18.89
CA GLU A 84 10.44 -19.25 19.10
C GLU A 84 10.32 -20.78 19.08
N ASN A 85 9.23 -21.30 19.64
CA ASN A 85 8.87 -22.70 19.61
C ASN A 85 7.55 -22.87 18.86
N GLU A 86 7.44 -23.95 18.09
CA GLU A 86 6.21 -24.29 17.38
C GLU A 86 5.06 -24.51 18.37
N ILE A 87 3.88 -23.95 18.07
CA ILE A 87 2.70 -24.11 18.94
C ILE A 87 1.69 -25.07 18.30
N GLU A 88 1.13 -25.96 19.12
CA GLU A 88 0.12 -26.94 18.70
C GLU A 88 -1.30 -26.58 19.17
N THR A 89 -1.43 -25.64 20.12
CA THR A 89 -2.72 -25.22 20.69
C THR A 89 -3.12 -23.82 20.24
N ALA A 90 -4.42 -23.54 20.33
CA ALA A 90 -4.98 -22.24 19.99
C ALA A 90 -4.79 -21.18 21.09
N GLU A 91 -4.44 -21.53 22.33
CA GLU A 91 -4.36 -20.55 23.42
C GLU A 91 -3.23 -19.52 23.23
N PRO A 92 -1.98 -19.90 22.87
CA PRO A 92 -0.92 -18.92 22.59
C PRO A 92 -1.27 -18.03 21.40
N LEU A 93 -1.96 -18.60 20.40
CA LEU A 93 -2.44 -17.85 19.25
C LEU A 93 -3.46 -16.79 19.67
N LEU A 94 -4.46 -17.15 20.47
CA LEU A 94 -5.47 -16.21 20.98
C LEU A 94 -4.84 -15.11 21.83
N PHE A 95 -3.88 -15.44 22.68
CA PHE A 95 -3.13 -14.45 23.46
C PHE A 95 -2.45 -13.41 22.55
N MET A 96 -1.75 -13.87 21.51
CA MET A 96 -1.11 -12.98 20.55
C MET A 96 -2.10 -12.13 19.75
N LEU A 97 -3.23 -12.72 19.34
CA LEU A 97 -4.27 -11.99 18.62
C LEU A 97 -4.91 -10.89 19.47
N ARG A 98 -5.13 -11.13 20.77
CA ARG A 98 -5.63 -10.09 21.67
C ARG A 98 -4.64 -8.91 21.75
N ARG A 99 -3.35 -9.21 21.91
CA ARG A 99 -2.30 -8.19 21.93
C ARG A 99 -2.26 -7.39 20.61
N PHE A 100 -2.35 -8.06 19.46
CA PHE A 100 -2.38 -7.39 18.17
C PHE A 100 -3.61 -6.47 18.03
N LEU A 101 -4.78 -6.92 18.47
CA LEU A 101 -5.99 -6.10 18.45
C LEU A 101 -5.84 -4.85 19.33
N GLU A 102 -5.27 -4.97 20.53
CA GLU A 102 -4.99 -3.82 21.40
C GLU A 102 -4.05 -2.83 20.70
N GLN A 103 -2.97 -3.30 20.08
CA GLN A 103 -2.02 -2.45 19.36
C GLN A 103 -2.65 -1.78 18.13
N LEU A 104 -3.36 -2.55 17.31
CA LEU A 104 -4.02 -2.05 16.09
C LEU A 104 -5.10 -1.03 16.43
N THR A 105 -5.94 -1.30 17.43
CA THR A 105 -7.02 -0.39 17.83
C THR A 105 -6.50 0.91 18.43
N LEU A 106 -5.40 0.87 19.20
CA LEU A 106 -4.70 2.08 19.68
C LEU A 106 -4.16 2.93 18.52
N ARG A 107 -3.48 2.30 17.55
CA ARG A 107 -2.95 3.00 16.37
C ARG A 107 -4.06 3.59 15.49
N LEU A 108 -5.11 2.82 15.23
CA LEU A 108 -6.29 3.26 14.48
C LEU A 108 -7.01 4.41 15.18
N GLY A 109 -7.19 4.30 16.50
CA GLY A 109 -7.81 5.34 17.34
C GLY A 109 -7.02 6.64 17.35
N GLY A 110 -5.68 6.56 17.36
CA GLY A 110 -4.79 7.73 17.32
C GLY A 110 -4.93 8.60 16.07
N ILE A 111 -5.49 8.05 14.98
CA ILE A 111 -5.75 8.77 13.72
C ILE A 111 -7.24 8.83 13.35
N TYR A 112 -8.13 8.56 14.31
CA TYR A 112 -9.60 8.62 14.15
C TYR A 112 -10.16 7.68 13.06
N LEU A 113 -9.55 6.50 12.88
CA LEU A 113 -10.04 5.45 11.99
C LEU A 113 -10.58 4.27 12.81
N VAL A 114 -11.43 3.46 12.18
CA VAL A 114 -11.96 2.21 12.74
C VAL A 114 -11.67 1.03 11.83
N ALA A 115 -11.55 -0.17 12.41
CA ALA A 115 -11.36 -1.39 11.62
C ALA A 115 -12.66 -1.74 10.87
N LYS A 116 -12.57 -1.91 9.55
CA LYS A 116 -13.67 -2.36 8.69
C LYS A 116 -13.58 -3.86 8.40
N GLU A 117 -12.37 -4.32 8.19
CA GLU A 117 -12.04 -5.68 7.80
C GLU A 117 -10.77 -6.10 8.53
N LEU A 118 -10.67 -7.38 8.89
CA LEU A 118 -9.47 -7.98 9.44
C LEU A 118 -9.02 -9.14 8.55
N THR A 119 -7.72 -9.31 8.36
CA THR A 119 -7.16 -10.48 7.69
C THR A 119 -6.19 -11.16 8.64
N LEU A 120 -6.53 -12.40 9.01
CA LEU A 120 -5.71 -13.29 9.82
C LEU A 120 -4.87 -14.16 8.89
N ARG A 121 -3.57 -14.21 9.13
CA ARG A 121 -2.65 -15.13 8.46
C ARG A 121 -1.91 -15.96 9.50
N ILE A 122 -1.91 -17.27 9.31
CA ILE A 122 -1.19 -18.23 10.15
C ILE A 122 -0.24 -18.99 9.24
N THR A 123 1.02 -19.10 9.64
CA THR A 123 2.04 -19.85 8.91
C THR A 123 2.43 -21.08 9.70
N PHE A 124 2.44 -22.24 9.04
CA PHE A 124 2.79 -23.51 9.64
C PHE A 124 4.23 -23.93 9.32
N THR A 125 4.74 -24.94 10.03
CA THR A 125 6.10 -25.48 9.87
C THR A 125 6.39 -25.96 8.43
N ASN A 126 5.38 -26.49 7.73
CA ASN A 126 5.50 -26.93 6.34
C ASN A 126 5.50 -25.75 5.32
N LYS A 127 5.57 -24.50 5.79
CA LYS A 127 5.48 -23.26 5.00
C LYS A 127 4.14 -23.00 4.33
N GLN A 128 3.12 -23.83 4.58
CA GLN A 128 1.76 -23.49 4.16
C GLN A 128 1.25 -22.30 4.98
N GLN A 129 0.38 -21.52 4.36
CA GLN A 129 -0.25 -20.37 4.97
C GLN A 129 -1.75 -20.56 4.97
N TYR A 130 -2.35 -20.39 6.14
CA TYR A 130 -3.79 -20.23 6.29
C TYR A 130 -4.10 -18.74 6.32
N GLU A 131 -4.96 -18.28 5.42
CA GLU A 131 -5.42 -16.89 5.38
C GLU A 131 -6.95 -16.84 5.47
N ARG A 132 -7.45 -15.99 6.38
CA ARG A 132 -8.88 -15.76 6.54
C ARG A 132 -9.20 -14.28 6.59
N TRP A 133 -10.17 -13.89 5.78
CA TRP A 133 -10.71 -12.54 5.76
C TRP A 133 -12.01 -12.47 6.57
N PHE A 134 -12.12 -11.42 7.38
CA PHE A 134 -13.28 -11.11 8.18
C PHE A 134 -13.79 -9.72 7.85
N LYS A 135 -15.07 -9.64 7.51
CA LYS A 135 -15.77 -8.37 7.33
C LYS A 135 -16.49 -8.03 8.62
N ILE A 136 -16.17 -6.87 9.20
CA ILE A 136 -16.81 -6.41 10.43
C ILE A 136 -18.17 -5.80 10.05
N PRO A 137 -19.30 -6.30 10.60
CA PRO A 137 -20.63 -5.81 10.25
C PRO A 137 -20.80 -4.31 10.47
N GLN A 138 -20.32 -3.83 11.63
CA GLN A 138 -20.27 -2.42 11.98
C GLN A 138 -18.81 -2.05 12.31
N PRO A 139 -18.16 -1.20 11.50
CA PRO A 139 -16.76 -0.84 11.71
C PRO A 139 -16.51 -0.31 13.13
N THR A 140 -15.59 -0.94 13.86
CA THR A 140 -15.35 -0.68 15.29
C THR A 140 -13.88 -0.86 15.65
N ASN A 141 -13.50 -0.28 16.79
CA ASN A 141 -12.23 -0.52 17.46
C ASN A 141 -12.42 -1.18 18.84
N ASP A 142 -13.61 -1.74 19.10
CA ASP A 142 -13.86 -2.52 20.31
C ASP A 142 -13.07 -3.84 20.26
N VAL A 143 -12.01 -3.91 21.07
CA VAL A 143 -11.12 -5.06 21.15
C VAL A 143 -11.87 -6.33 21.52
N ASP A 144 -12.82 -6.27 22.47
CA ASP A 144 -13.53 -7.45 22.96
C ASP A 144 -14.50 -8.00 21.90
N LEU A 145 -15.12 -7.12 21.10
CA LEU A 145 -15.95 -7.53 19.97
C LEU A 145 -15.11 -8.20 18.88
N LEU A 146 -14.00 -7.56 18.47
CA LEU A 146 -13.11 -8.10 17.44
C LEU A 146 -12.47 -9.41 17.87
N PHE A 147 -12.06 -9.51 19.14
CA PHE A 147 -11.47 -10.70 19.72
C PHE A 147 -12.45 -11.87 19.75
N ARG A 148 -13.70 -11.64 20.20
CA ARG A 148 -14.76 -12.67 20.16
C ARG A 148 -14.97 -13.23 18.77
N MET A 149 -14.96 -12.38 17.74
CA MET A 149 -15.09 -12.83 16.35
C MET A 149 -13.93 -13.75 15.92
N LEU A 150 -12.70 -13.41 16.27
CA LEU A 150 -11.53 -14.25 15.99
C LEU A 150 -11.57 -15.56 16.80
N GLN A 151 -11.97 -15.49 18.06
CA GLN A 151 -12.09 -16.65 18.95
C GLN A 151 -13.11 -17.66 18.42
N THR A 152 -14.32 -17.24 18.08
CA THR A 152 -15.37 -18.12 17.51
C THR A 152 -14.91 -18.79 16.21
N HIS A 153 -14.11 -18.09 15.40
CA HIS A 153 -13.55 -18.67 14.18
C HIS A 153 -12.48 -19.74 14.50
N LEU A 154 -11.62 -19.48 15.48
CA LEU A 154 -10.55 -20.39 15.88
C LEU A 154 -11.03 -21.59 16.70
N GLU A 155 -12.21 -21.54 17.32
CA GLU A 155 -12.81 -22.70 18.02
C GLU A 155 -13.00 -23.91 17.11
N ASN A 156 -13.32 -23.68 15.83
CA ASN A 156 -13.49 -24.75 14.83
C ASN A 156 -12.22 -25.00 14.00
N PHE A 157 -11.14 -24.27 14.26
CA PHE A 157 -9.91 -24.38 13.51
C PHE A 157 -9.08 -25.56 14.01
N LYS A 158 -8.80 -26.50 13.11
CA LYS A 158 -7.87 -27.61 13.36
C LYS A 158 -6.65 -27.41 12.49
N SER A 159 -5.48 -27.38 13.10
CA SER A 159 -4.21 -27.36 12.41
C SER A 159 -3.62 -28.77 12.35
N GLU A 160 -3.33 -29.26 11.15
CA GLU A 160 -2.62 -30.53 10.97
C GLU A 160 -1.11 -30.39 11.21
N HIS A 161 -0.61 -29.16 11.18
CA HIS A 161 0.80 -28.82 11.39
C HIS A 161 0.95 -27.77 12.47
N PRO A 162 2.06 -27.79 13.23
CA PRO A 162 2.34 -26.76 14.22
C PRO A 162 2.45 -25.37 13.59
N ILE A 163 2.10 -24.36 14.36
CA ILE A 163 2.10 -22.96 13.94
C ILE A 163 3.43 -22.33 14.31
N VAL A 164 4.04 -21.63 13.34
CA VAL A 164 5.33 -20.95 13.48
C VAL A 164 5.17 -19.43 13.52
N ALA A 165 4.17 -18.89 12.82
CA ALA A 165 3.94 -17.45 12.81
C ALA A 165 2.46 -17.09 12.70
N VAL A 166 2.10 -15.93 13.23
CA VAL A 166 0.78 -15.32 13.10
C VAL A 166 0.93 -13.87 12.68
N ALA A 167 0.07 -13.42 11.79
CA ALA A 167 -0.08 -12.02 11.42
C ALA A 167 -1.55 -11.62 11.38
N LEU A 168 -1.84 -10.41 11.83
CA LEU A 168 -3.16 -9.80 11.78
C LEU A 168 -3.05 -8.44 11.14
N SER A 169 -3.82 -8.22 10.08
CA SER A 169 -3.92 -6.92 9.42
C SER A 169 -5.33 -6.36 9.52
N ALA A 170 -5.43 -5.04 9.64
CA ALA A 170 -6.67 -4.31 9.70
C ALA A 170 -6.79 -3.37 8.50
N GLN A 171 -7.93 -3.42 7.81
CA GLN A 171 -8.26 -2.43 6.80
C GLN A 171 -9.05 -1.29 7.44
N PRO A 172 -8.51 -0.07 7.51
CA PRO A 172 -9.17 1.04 8.18
C PRO A 172 -10.27 1.65 7.31
N ILE A 173 -11.26 2.24 7.96
CA ILE A 173 -12.23 3.16 7.38
C ILE A 173 -12.48 4.33 8.34
N LYS A 174 -12.95 5.45 7.82
CA LYS A 174 -13.49 6.51 8.68
C LYS A 174 -14.76 6.00 9.37
N PRO A 175 -14.95 6.25 10.66
CA PRO A 175 -16.19 5.87 11.34
C PRO A 175 -17.38 6.51 10.63
N ALA A 176 -18.47 5.74 10.50
CA ALA A 176 -19.72 6.29 10.02
C ALA A 176 -20.18 7.35 11.02
N ARG A 177 -20.34 8.60 10.57
CA ARG A 177 -20.99 9.63 11.38
C ARG A 177 -22.48 9.37 11.32
N GLU A 178 -22.99 8.54 12.23
CA GLU A 178 -24.43 8.46 12.48
C GLU A 178 -24.81 9.67 13.34
N GLN A 179 -25.48 10.64 12.71
CA GLN A 179 -26.08 11.77 13.40
C GLN A 179 -27.35 11.28 14.09
N PHE A 180 -27.20 10.59 15.22
CA PHE A 180 -28.32 10.21 16.06
C PHE A 180 -28.94 11.49 16.66
N GLY A 181 -30.23 11.71 16.37
CA GLY A 181 -31.08 12.59 17.17
C GLY A 181 -31.29 14.03 16.71
N LEU A 182 -30.91 14.44 15.49
CA LEU A 182 -31.25 15.81 15.04
C LEU A 182 -32.71 15.98 14.59
N PHE A 183 -33.47 14.88 14.43
CA PHE A 183 -34.87 14.90 14.01
C PHE A 183 -35.78 13.97 14.82
N GLU A 184 -35.36 13.50 16.00
CA GLU A 184 -36.32 12.89 16.95
C GLU A 184 -37.11 13.99 17.66
N THR A 185 -37.91 14.72 16.89
CA THR A 185 -39.00 15.51 17.45
C THR A 185 -40.04 14.51 17.93
N THR A 186 -40.08 14.30 19.24
CA THR A 186 -41.22 13.69 19.91
C THR A 186 -42.47 14.51 19.58
N LEU A 187 -43.28 14.08 18.62
CA LEU A 187 -44.66 14.55 18.48
C LEU A 187 -45.43 14.03 19.70
N ARG A 188 -45.69 14.94 20.65
CA ARG A 188 -46.72 14.78 21.68
C ARG A 188 -48.07 15.16 21.11
#